data_AF-A0A7K6X1U2-F1
#
_entry.id   AF-A0A7K6X1U2-F1
#
_cell.length_a   1.000
_cell.length_b   1.000
_cell.length_c   1.000
_cell.angle_alpha   90.00
_cell.angle_beta   90.00
_cell.angle_gamma   90.00
#
_symmetry.space_group_name_H-M   'P 1'
#
loop_
_entity.id
_entity.type
_entity.pdbx_description
1 polymer ?
#
loop_
_entity_poly.entity_id
_entity_poly.type
_entity_poly.pdbx_seq_one_letter_code
_entity_poly.pdbx_strand_id
1 'polypeptide(L)'
;LGYGFCHVPSAPGCHALDCVTWRPRGTGWERLCQRFVGGGPQLLDPEALATGADERFRLRTETSGTVHLQLGVILRHFGRYGVEC
;
A
#
# COMPACT_ATOMS: atom_id res chain seq x y z
N LEU A 1 -7.24 8.13 -5.06
CA LEU A 1 -6.90 6.75 -4.68
C LEU A 1 -5.50 6.78 -4.07
N GLY A 2 -5.31 6.19 -2.89
CA GLY A 2 -4.04 6.11 -2.19
C GLY A 2 -3.42 4.73 -2.35
N TYR A 3 -2.11 4.65 -2.17
CA TYR A 3 -1.29 3.45 -2.28
C TYR A 3 -0.60 3.21 -0.94
N GLY A 4 -0.49 1.94 -0.54
CA GLY A 4 0.13 1.53 0.71
C GLY A 4 0.58 0.09 0.57
N PHE A 5 1.48 -0.33 1.46
CA PHE A 5 1.93 -1.71 1.51
C PHE A 5 2.02 -2.13 2.97
N CYS A 6 1.69 -3.39 3.24
CA CYS A 6 1.83 -4.02 4.55
C CYS A 6 2.45 -5.40 4.36
N HIS A 7 3.31 -5.81 5.28
CA HIS A 7 3.85 -7.16 5.27
C HIS A 7 2.81 -8.15 5.77
N VAL A 8 2.70 -9.29 5.10
CA VAL A 8 1.83 -10.39 5.54
C VAL A 8 2.55 -11.18 6.63
N PRO A 9 1.91 -11.42 7.79
CA PRO A 9 2.48 -12.23 8.86
C PRO A 9 2.75 -13.66 8.41
N SER A 10 3.89 -14.20 8.84
CA SER A 10 4.29 -15.59 8.58
C SER A 10 3.71 -16.60 9.58
N ALA A 11 2.88 -16.14 10.52
CA ALA A 11 2.24 -16.97 11.54
C ALA A 11 0.76 -17.22 11.19
N PRO A 12 0.24 -18.44 11.43
CA PRO A 12 -1.17 -18.73 11.18
C PRO A 12 -2.05 -18.01 12.21
N GLY A 13 -3.22 -17.54 11.81
CA GLY A 13 -4.17 -16.88 12.70
C GLY A 13 -4.78 -15.61 12.12
N CYS A 14 -5.54 -14.89 12.95
CA CYS A 14 -6.15 -13.61 12.59
C CYS A 14 -5.26 -12.47 13.07
N HIS A 15 -4.84 -11.61 12.15
CA HIS A 15 -3.95 -10.49 12.41
C HIS A 15 -4.62 -9.17 12.05
N ALA A 16 -4.49 -8.17 12.91
CA ALA A 16 -4.87 -6.81 12.60
C ALA A 16 -3.65 -6.08 12.01
N LEU A 17 -3.80 -5.53 10.81
CA LEU A 17 -2.75 -4.79 10.10
C LEU A 17 -3.21 -3.38 9.79
N ASP A 18 -2.34 -2.41 10.09
CA ASP A 18 -2.55 -1.02 9.77
C ASP A 18 -1.71 -0.65 8.55
N CYS A 19 -2.37 -0.49 7.41
CA CYS A 19 -1.72 -0.09 6.16
C CYS A 19 -1.82 1.42 5.99
N VAL A 20 -0.71 2.12 6.28
CA VAL A 20 -0.62 3.57 6.06
C VAL A 20 -0.53 3.84 4.57
N THR A 21 -1.44 4.66 4.05
CA THR A 21 -1.51 4.97 2.62
C THR A 21 -1.03 6.39 2.33
N TRP A 22 -0.45 6.54 1.16
CA TRP A 22 0.04 7.79 0.62
C TRP A 22 -0.45 7.95 -0.82
N ARG A 23 -0.46 9.18 -1.33
CA ARG A 23 -0.79 9.43 -2.75
C ARG A 23 0.17 10.47 -3.32
N PRO A 24 0.48 10.42 -4.62
CA PRO A 24 1.25 11.48 -5.26
C PRO A 24 0.47 12.80 -5.18
N ARG A 25 1.14 13.86 -4.76
CA ARG A 25 0.58 15.21 -4.66
C ARG A 25 0.54 15.83 -6.06
N GLY A 26 -0.62 15.72 -6.70
CA GLY A 26 -0.91 16.45 -7.94
C GLY A 26 -1.00 17.96 -7.74
N THR A 27 -0.98 18.72 -8.83
CA THR A 27 -1.18 20.17 -8.82
C THR A 27 -2.57 20.54 -8.29
N GLY A 28 -2.76 21.79 -7.84
CA GLY A 28 -4.07 22.24 -7.31
C GLY A 28 -5.23 22.10 -8.31
N TRP A 29 -4.92 22.27 -9.60
CA TRP A 29 -5.86 22.09 -10.70
C TRP A 29 -6.23 20.62 -10.92
N GLU A 30 -5.26 19.71 -10.87
CA GLU A 30 -5.51 18.25 -10.97
C GLU A 30 -6.41 17.74 -9.84
N ARG A 31 -6.29 18.31 -8.62
CA ARG A 31 -7.20 17.98 -7.51
C ARG A 31 -8.64 18.44 -7.78
N LEU A 32 -8.81 19.62 -8.38
CA LEU A 32 -10.13 20.16 -8.74
C LEU A 32 -10.75 19.33 -9.86
N CYS A 33 -10.01 19.06 -10.93
CA CYS A 33 -10.47 18.20 -12.02
C CYS A 33 -10.80 16.78 -11.56
N GLN A 34 -9.97 16.17 -10.70
CA GLN A 34 -10.29 14.87 -10.08
C GLN A 34 -11.65 14.88 -9.37
N ARG A 35 -11.95 15.96 -8.63
CA ARG A 35 -13.18 16.07 -7.83
C ARG A 35 -14.43 16.26 -8.69
N PHE A 36 -14.32 16.93 -9.85
CA PHE A 36 -15.46 17.31 -10.68
C PHE A 36 -15.65 16.47 -11.95
N VAL A 37 -14.57 15.99 -12.56
CA VAL A 37 -14.57 15.26 -13.85
C VAL A 37 -14.24 13.78 -13.65
N GLY A 38 -13.61 13.42 -12.52
CA GLY A 38 -12.99 12.12 -12.34
C GLY A 38 -11.68 12.02 -13.13
N GLY A 39 -10.87 10.99 -12.82
CA GLY A 39 -9.55 10.83 -13.42
C GLY A 39 -8.48 11.63 -12.69
N GLY A 40 -7.44 10.93 -12.25
CA GLY A 40 -6.39 11.47 -11.42
C GLY A 40 -5.03 10.87 -11.78
N PRO A 41 -3.90 11.50 -11.41
CA PRO A 41 -2.60 10.86 -11.54
C PRO A 41 -2.64 9.51 -10.85
N GLN A 42 -2.52 8.46 -11.67
CA GLN A 42 -2.35 7.10 -11.23
C GLN A 42 -0.89 6.73 -11.42
N LEU A 43 -0.39 5.90 -10.51
CA LEU A 43 0.93 5.33 -10.68
C LEU A 43 0.94 4.39 -11.88
N LEU A 44 1.88 4.63 -12.80
CA LEU A 44 2.12 3.79 -13.98
C LEU A 44 2.57 2.38 -13.58
N ASP A 45 3.36 2.27 -12.51
CA ASP A 45 3.82 1.00 -11.95
C ASP A 45 3.67 0.99 -10.42
N PRO A 46 2.62 0.36 -9.88
CA PRO A 46 2.43 0.20 -8.45
C PRO A 46 3.41 -0.79 -7.80
N GLU A 47 3.95 -1.76 -8.54
CA GLU A 47 4.79 -2.84 -8.01
C GLU A 47 6.24 -2.36 -7.76
N ALA A 48 6.76 -1.48 -8.61
CA ALA A 48 8.06 -0.85 -8.41
C ALA A 48 8.19 -0.17 -7.03
N LEU A 49 7.11 0.43 -6.54
CA LEU A 49 7.08 1.13 -5.26
C LEU A 49 6.98 0.22 -4.04
N ALA A 50 6.40 -0.98 -4.19
CA ALA A 50 6.38 -1.97 -3.12
C ALA A 50 7.81 -2.42 -2.75
N THR A 51 8.70 -2.40 -3.73
CA THR A 51 10.09 -2.87 -3.60
C THR A 51 11.07 -1.74 -3.27
N GLY A 52 10.81 -0.51 -3.73
CA GLY A 52 11.68 0.64 -3.53
C GLY A 52 11.10 1.68 -2.56
N ALA A 53 11.65 1.79 -1.35
CA ALA A 53 11.52 3.01 -0.56
C ALA A 53 12.20 4.21 -1.25
N ASP A 54 13.22 3.93 -2.06
CA ASP A 54 14.11 4.94 -2.65
C ASP A 54 13.48 5.73 -3.82
N GLU A 55 12.62 5.09 -4.61
CA GLU A 55 11.90 5.76 -5.70
C GLU A 55 10.82 6.72 -5.19
N ARG A 56 10.36 6.52 -3.94
CA ARG A 56 9.36 7.38 -3.28
C ARG A 56 9.89 8.77 -3.00
N PHE A 57 11.19 8.93 -2.72
CA PHE A 57 11.78 10.24 -2.41
C PHE A 57 11.78 11.21 -3.60
N ARG A 58 11.70 10.69 -4.83
CA ARG A 58 11.60 11.51 -6.05
C ARG A 58 10.18 12.02 -6.30
N LEU A 59 9.19 11.46 -5.62
CA LEU A 59 7.79 11.84 -5.76
C LEU A 59 7.38 12.77 -4.61
N ARG A 60 6.72 13.88 -4.92
CA ARG A 60 6.00 14.65 -3.90
C ARG A 60 4.77 13.84 -3.49
N THR A 61 4.73 13.35 -2.26
CA THR A 61 3.63 12.53 -1.74
C THR A 61 2.89 13.25 -0.62
N GLU A 62 1.65 12.85 -0.37
CA GLU A 62 0.85 13.30 0.77
C GLU A 62 0.12 12.11 1.41
N THR A 63 -0.13 12.20 2.72
CA THR A 63 -0.81 11.16 3.49
C THR A 63 -2.27 11.04 3.04
N SER A 64 -2.73 9.81 2.80
CA SER A 64 -4.10 9.50 2.34
C SER A 64 -4.89 8.65 3.34
N GLY A 65 -4.50 8.66 4.62
CA GLY A 65 -5.15 7.92 5.70
C GLY A 65 -4.60 6.51 5.89
N THR A 66 -5.18 5.78 6.85
CA THR A 66 -4.79 4.43 7.23
C THR A 66 -5.93 3.46 6.93
N VAL A 67 -5.60 2.33 6.31
CA VAL A 67 -6.54 1.22 6.09
C VAL A 67 -6.28 0.16 7.14
N HIS A 68 -7.30 -0.11 7.96
CA HIS A 68 -7.27 -1.16 8.96
C HIS A 68 -7.78 -2.47 8.35
N LEU A 69 -6.95 -3.50 8.38
CA LEU A 69 -7.19 -4.80 7.76
C LEU A 69 -7.24 -5.88 8.83
N GLN A 70 -8.21 -6.79 8.74
CA GLN A 70 -8.17 -8.07 9.46
C GLN A 70 -7.84 -9.18 8.48
N LEU A 71 -6.70 -9.83 8.69
CA LEU A 71 -6.17 -10.86 7.80
C LEU A 71 -6.15 -12.21 8.49
N GLY A 72 -6.91 -13.17 7.95
CA GLY A 72 -6.83 -14.58 8.33
C GLY A 72 -5.75 -15.28 7.51
N VAL A 73 -4.65 -15.67 8.15
CA VAL A 73 -3.53 -16.37 7.51
C VAL A 73 -3.64 -17.87 7.82
N ILE A 74 -3.72 -18.69 6.77
CA ILE A 74 -3.67 -20.15 6.85
C ILE A 74 -2.39 -20.61 6.17
N LEU A 75 -1.50 -21.24 6.95
CA LEU A 75 -0.23 -21.74 6.43
C LEU A 75 -0.36 -23.20 6.01
N ARG A 76 0.14 -23.53 4.83
CA ARG A 76 0.22 -24.90 4.35
C ARG A 76 1.67 -25.27 4.08
N HIS A 77 2.18 -26.26 4.82
CA HIS A 77 3.55 -26.79 4.71
C HIS A 77 4.69 -25.80 5.05
N PHE A 78 4.43 -24.66 5.73
CA PHE A 78 5.48 -23.68 6.08
C PHE A 78 6.63 -24.25 6.91
N GLY A 79 6.35 -25.20 7.82
CA GLY A 79 7.40 -25.90 8.59
C GLY A 79 8.34 -26.74 7.72
N ARG A 80 7.93 -27.17 6.52
CA ARG A 80 8.83 -27.86 5.56
C ARG A 80 9.81 -26.90 4.88
N TYR A 81 9.48 -25.60 4.87
CA TYR A 81 10.29 -24.55 4.25
C TYR A 81 11.06 -23.70 5.28
N GLY A 82 11.11 -24.14 6.55
CA GLY A 82 11.90 -23.48 7.59
C GLY A 82 11.38 -22.10 8.02
N VAL A 83 10.10 -21.80 7.76
CA VAL A 83 9.47 -20.57 8.24
C VAL A 83 8.95 -20.81 9.65
N GLU A 84 9.75 -20.46 10.65
CA GLU A 84 9.38 -20.51 12.06
C GLU A 84 8.66 -19.21 12.46
N CYS A 85 7.64 -19.33 13.31
CA CYS A 85 6.76 -18.24 13.75
C CYS A 85 7.41 -17.38 14.84
#